data_AF-A0A564YDA4-F1
#
_entry.id   AF-A0A564YDA4-F1
#
_cell.length_a   1.000
_cell.length_b   1.000
_cell.length_c   1.000
_cell.angle_alpha   90.00
_cell.angle_beta   90.00
_cell.angle_gamma   90.00
#
_symmetry.space_group_name_H-M   'P 1'
#
loop_
_entity.id
_entity.type
_entity.pdbx_description
1 polymer ?
#
loop_
_entity_poly.entity_id
_entity_poly.type
_entity_poly.pdbx_seq_one_letter_code
_entity_poly.pdbx_strand_id
1 'polypeptide(L)'
;MKVTVAFGEMKIVVPCGSGDFSIKDLAAKAVYRMKHSLKFSSDFDKILVHSLSISRDGGILDWDDLVSDVLDDREQILVDLILHLAQLEIGLAI
;
A
#
# COMPACT_ATOMS: atom_id res chain seq x y z
N MET A 1 -0.80 -6.67 16.60
CA MET A 1 0.09 -5.93 15.71
C MET A 1 -0.67 -4.91 14.86
N LYS A 2 -0.05 -3.76 14.58
CA LYS A 2 -0.42 -2.81 13.53
C LYS A 2 0.85 -2.26 12.88
N VAL A 3 0.81 -1.89 11.61
CA VAL A 3 1.95 -1.28 10.90
C VAL A 3 1.52 0.03 10.24
N THR A 4 2.49 0.86 9.86
CA THR A 4 2.27 2.09 9.10
C THR A 4 2.77 1.92 7.69
N VAL A 5 1.87 2.02 6.71
CA VAL A 5 2.18 1.90 5.28
C VAL A 5 2.22 3.29 4.66
N ALA A 6 3.37 3.69 4.14
CA ALA A 6 3.60 5.02 3.57
C ALA A 6 3.50 5.00 2.04
N PHE A 7 2.53 5.74 1.51
CA PHE A 7 2.34 6.03 0.10
C PHE A 7 2.86 7.45 -0.17
N GLY A 8 4.18 7.59 -0.38
CA GLY A 8 4.83 8.90 -0.35
C GLY A 8 4.62 9.60 0.99
N GLU A 9 4.09 10.82 0.96
CA GLU A 9 3.78 11.60 2.17
C GLU A 9 2.55 11.08 2.95
N MET A 10 1.67 10.30 2.30
CA MET A 10 0.49 9.75 2.95
C MET A 10 0.85 8.52 3.78
N LYS A 11 0.42 8.49 5.04
CA LYS A 11 0.63 7.35 5.94
C LYS A 11 -0.69 6.72 6.34
N ILE A 12 -0.81 5.41 6.13
CA ILE A 12 -1.99 4.62 6.46
C ILE A 12 -1.64 3.60 7.53
N VAL A 13 -2.36 3.62 8.64
CA VAL A 13 -2.22 2.57 9.67
C VAL A 13 -3.05 1.37 9.29
N VAL A 14 -2.43 0.19 9.26
CA VAL A 14 -3.09 -1.08 8.98
C VAL A 14 -3.06 -1.96 10.25
N PRO A 15 -4.22 -2.29 10.84
CA PRO A 15 -4.28 -3.28 11.91
C PRO A 15 -4.05 -4.67 11.34
N CYS A 16 -3.15 -5.43 11.96
CA CYS A 16 -2.73 -6.76 11.49
C CYS A 16 -3.14 -7.90 12.43
N GLY A 17 -3.72 -7.62 13.60
CA GLY A 17 -4.09 -8.70 14.54
C GLY A 17 -2.86 -9.52 14.95
N SER A 18 -2.89 -10.84 14.74
CA SER A 18 -1.76 -11.75 14.94
C SER A 18 -0.67 -11.65 13.86
N GLY A 19 -0.99 -11.15 12.66
CA GLY A 19 -0.06 -11.11 11.53
C GLY A 19 -0.07 -12.35 10.64
N ASP A 20 -1.01 -13.28 10.85
CA ASP A 20 -1.11 -14.55 10.11
C ASP A 20 -1.76 -14.37 8.72
N PHE A 21 -1.23 -13.45 7.93
CA PHE A 21 -1.59 -13.25 6.54
C PHE A 21 -0.37 -12.75 5.76
N SER A 22 -0.46 -12.81 4.43
CA SER A 22 0.67 -12.51 3.56
C SER A 22 0.99 -11.00 3.47
N ILE A 23 2.22 -10.65 3.11
CA ILE A 23 2.59 -9.29 2.72
C ILE A 23 1.73 -8.79 1.54
N LYS A 24 1.33 -9.68 0.63
CA LYS A 24 0.39 -9.35 -0.45
C LYS A 24 -0.97 -8.89 0.09
N ASP A 25 -1.52 -9.58 1.08
CA ASP A 25 -2.76 -9.19 1.73
C ASP A 25 -2.61 -7.88 2.53
N LEU A 26 -1.43 -7.62 3.12
CA LEU A 26 -1.11 -6.35 3.76
C LEU A 26 -1.19 -5.19 2.77
N ALA A 27 -0.57 -5.32 1.59
CA ALA A 27 -0.63 -4.31 0.53
C ALA A 27 -2.07 -4.04 0.09
N ALA A 28 -2.87 -5.09 -0.14
CA ALA A 28 -4.27 -4.95 -0.52
C ALA A 28 -5.09 -4.19 0.56
N LYS A 29 -4.89 -4.52 1.85
CA LYS A 29 -5.54 -3.84 2.98
C LYS A 29 -5.12 -2.36 3.09
N ALA A 30 -3.87 -2.05 2.77
CA ALA A 30 -3.34 -0.69 2.78
C ALA A 30 -3.93 0.14 1.62
N VAL A 31 -3.94 -0.41 0.40
CA VAL A 31 -4.52 0.23 -0.79
C VAL A 31 -6.00 0.49 -0.61
N TYR A 32 -6.76 -0.47 -0.06
CA TYR A 32 -8.18 -0.29 0.25
C TYR A 32 -8.42 0.91 1.17
N ARG A 33 -7.64 1.00 2.26
CA ARG A 33 -7.72 2.12 3.21
C ARG A 33 -7.33 3.45 2.58
N MET A 34 -6.25 3.49 1.81
CA MET A 34 -5.82 4.67 1.08
C MET A 34 -6.91 5.18 0.13
N LYS A 35 -7.49 4.28 -0.67
CA LYS A 35 -8.59 4.62 -1.60
C LYS A 35 -9.79 5.20 -0.88
N HIS A 36 -10.18 4.60 0.25
CA HIS A 36 -11.28 5.08 1.07
C HIS A 36 -10.98 6.47 1.67
N SER A 37 -9.76 6.69 2.19
CA SER A 37 -9.33 7.99 2.75
C SER A 37 -9.29 9.11 1.72
N LEU A 38 -8.92 8.80 0.48
CA LEU A 38 -8.84 9.76 -0.62
C LEU A 38 -10.16 9.95 -1.39
N LYS A 39 -11.22 9.22 -1.03
CA LYS A 39 -12.52 9.20 -1.74
C LYS A 39 -12.38 8.91 -3.24
N PHE A 40 -11.42 8.06 -3.61
CA PHE A 40 -11.25 7.65 -5.01
C PHE A 40 -12.54 6.97 -5.51
N SER A 41 -13.09 7.45 -6.63
CA SER A 41 -14.20 6.80 -7.34
C SER A 41 -13.70 5.54 -8.05
N SER A 42 -14.51 4.49 -8.06
CA SER A 42 -14.16 3.11 -8.43
C SER A 42 -13.61 2.90 -9.85
N ASP A 43 -13.77 3.88 -10.75
CA ASP A 43 -13.82 3.55 -12.17
C ASP A 43 -12.52 3.80 -12.94
N PHE A 44 -11.54 4.56 -12.41
CA PHE A 44 -10.39 5.00 -13.21
C PHE A 44 -8.99 4.82 -12.61
N ASP A 45 -8.83 4.55 -11.31
CA ASP A 45 -7.49 4.47 -10.70
C ASP A 45 -7.05 3.03 -10.39
N LYS A 46 -6.41 2.42 -11.41
CA LYS A 46 -5.63 1.19 -11.25
C LYS A 46 -4.30 1.51 -10.58
N ILE A 47 -4.29 1.36 -9.25
CA ILE A 47 -3.08 1.47 -8.44
C ILE A 47 -2.45 0.08 -8.36
N LEU A 48 -1.22 -0.04 -8.86
CA LEU A 48 -0.40 -1.24 -8.72
C LEU A 48 0.70 -0.98 -7.70
N VAL A 49 0.78 -1.84 -6.68
CA VAL A 49 1.93 -1.86 -5.76
C VAL A 49 3.02 -2.68 -6.40
N HIS A 50 4.18 -2.08 -6.65
CA HIS A 50 5.34 -2.74 -7.24
C HIS A 50 6.13 -3.51 -6.20
N SER A 51 6.44 -2.86 -5.08
CA SER A 51 7.18 -3.46 -3.97
C SER A 51 6.83 -2.80 -2.64
N LEU A 52 7.16 -3.49 -1.55
CA LEU A 52 7.16 -2.96 -0.20
C LEU A 52 8.56 -3.09 0.39
N SER A 53 9.00 -2.07 1.12
CA SER A 53 10.27 -2.10 1.83
C SER A 53 10.18 -1.51 3.23
N ILE A 54 11.03 -1.98 4.13
CA ILE A 54 11.13 -1.43 5.48
C ILE A 54 11.72 -0.02 5.40
N SER A 55 11.06 0.95 6.05
CA SER A 55 11.41 2.36 5.92
C SER A 55 12.78 2.72 6.52
N ARG A 56 13.29 1.94 7.47
CA ARG A 56 14.51 2.27 8.23
C ARG A 56 15.79 1.89 7.49
N ASP A 57 15.76 0.81 6.72
CA ASP A 57 16.95 0.17 6.12
C ASP A 57 16.74 -0.25 4.65
N GLY A 58 15.51 -0.17 4.13
CA GLY A 58 15.19 -0.50 2.74
C GLY A 58 15.04 -1.99 2.47
N GLY A 59 14.95 -2.85 3.49
CA GLY A 59 14.73 -4.29 3.30
C GLY A 59 13.43 -4.58 2.55
N ILE A 60 13.52 -5.22 1.38
CA ILE A 60 12.35 -5.57 0.55
C ILE A 60 11.61 -6.76 1.18
N LEU A 61 10.28 -6.69 1.18
CA LEU A 61 9.40 -7.74 1.70
C LEU A 61 8.94 -8.66 0.56
N ASP A 62 9.08 -9.97 0.75
CA ASP A 62 8.53 -10.94 -0.20
C ASP A 62 7.01 -11.00 -0.06
N TRP A 63 6.31 -11.23 -1.17
CA TRP A 63 4.85 -11.22 -1.21
C TRP A 63 4.22 -12.39 -0.47
N ASP A 64 4.92 -13.52 -0.40
CA ASP A 64 4.42 -14.77 0.19
C ASP A 64 4.79 -14.93 1.67
N ASP A 65 5.65 -14.06 2.22
CA ASP A 65 5.97 -14.02 3.64
C ASP A 65 4.76 -13.62 4.49
N LEU A 66 4.68 -14.14 5.72
CA LEU A 66 3.69 -13.70 6.68
C LEU A 66 4.11 -12.38 7.32
N VAL A 67 3.15 -11.48 7.58
CA VAL A 67 3.42 -10.21 8.26
C VAL A 67 4.12 -10.44 9.61
N SER A 68 3.70 -11.45 10.37
CA SER A 68 4.28 -11.78 11.68
C SER A 68 5.72 -12.28 11.64
N ASP A 69 6.17 -12.82 10.50
CA ASP A 69 7.53 -13.35 10.37
C ASP A 69 8.56 -12.25 10.06
N VAL A 70 8.13 -11.16 9.41
CA VAL A 70 9.04 -10.15 8.85
C VAL A 70 8.78 -8.71 9.34
N LEU A 71 7.70 -8.45 10.08
CA LEU A 71 7.37 -7.12 10.59
C LEU A 71 7.02 -7.12 12.09
N ASP A 72 7.48 -6.08 12.78
CA ASP A 72 7.17 -5.82 14.19
C ASP A 72 5.93 -4.92 14.36
N ASP A 73 5.39 -4.87 15.59
CA ASP A 73 4.35 -3.90 15.94
C ASP A 73 4.87 -2.47 15.78
N ARG A 74 4.11 -1.67 15.02
CA ARG A 74 4.35 -0.26 14.68
C ARG A 74 5.47 -0.02 13.67
N GLU A 75 5.97 -1.06 13.01
CA GLU A 75 6.92 -0.89 11.91
C GLU A 75 6.35 0.02 10.81
N GLN A 76 7.21 0.85 10.21
CA GLN A 76 6.86 1.67 9.05
C GLN A 76 7.45 1.05 7.78
N ILE A 77 6.62 0.87 6.77
CA ILE A 77 7.02 0.37 5.45
C ILE A 77 6.69 1.39 4.37
N LEU A 78 7.48 1.39 3.30
CA LEU A 78 7.33 2.24 2.14
C LEU A 78 6.69 1.46 1.01
N VAL A 79 5.79 2.11 0.27
CA VAL A 79 5.15 1.55 -0.92
C VAL A 79 5.77 2.17 -2.15
N ASP A 80 6.28 1.32 -3.03
CA ASP A 80 6.57 1.73 -4.40
C ASP A 80 5.36 1.47 -5.29
N LEU A 81 4.84 2.52 -5.93
CA LEU A 81 3.62 2.47 -6.73
C LEU A 81 3.94 2.63 -8.21
N ILE A 82 3.33 1.80 -9.05
CA ILE A 82 3.23 2.05 -10.48
C ILE A 82 1.84 2.62 -10.75
N LEU A 83 1.79 3.91 -11.08
CA LEU A 83 0.58 4.55 -11.60
C LEU A 83 0.44 4.19 -13.07
N HIS A 84 -0.53 3.34 -13.41
CA HIS A 84 -1.01 3.25 -14.78
C HIS A 84 -1.97 4.42 -15.01
N LEU A 85 -1.47 5.49 -15.62
CA LEU A 85 -2.32 6.51 -16.22
C LEU A 85 -3.05 5.85 -17.40
N ALA A 86 -4.21 5.27 -17.15
CA ALA A 86 -5.17 5.00 -18.21
C ALA A 86 -5.68 6.37 -18.68
N GLN A 87 -5.02 6.92 -19.71
CA GLN A 87 -5.42 8.04 -20.57
C GLN A 87 -6.36 9.08 -19.94
N LEU A 88 -5.76 10.17 -19.47
CA LEU A 88 -6.41 11.48 -19.47
C LEU A 88 -6.59 11.95 -20.93
N GLU A 89 -7.57 11.37 -21.63
CA GLU A 89 -8.26 12.05 -22.73
C GLU A 89 -9.68 12.34 -22.28
N ILE A 90 -9.83 13.32 -21.40
CA ILE A 90 -11.09 14.04 -21.26
C ILE A 90 -10.77 15.48 -21.61
N GLY A 91 -11.26 15.88 -22.79
CA GLY A 91 -10.95 17.15 -23.41
C GLY A 91 -11.22 18.34 -22.50
N LEU A 92 -10.20 19.17 -22.32
CA LEU A 92 -10.43 20.60 -22.21
C LEU A 92 -10.57 21.16 -23.62
N ALA A 93 -11.78 21.04 -24.15
CA ALA A 93 -12.34 22.01 -25.08
C ALA A 93 -13.46 22.72 -24.31
N ILE A 94 -13.11 23.83 -23.65
CA ILE A 94 -14.03 24.93 -23.34
C ILE A 94 -13.28 26.23 -23.56
#